data_AF-A0A1E3X2X2-F1
#
_entry.id   AF-A0A1E3X2X2-F1
#
_cell.length_a   1.000
_cell.length_b   1.000
_cell.length_c   1.000
_cell.angle_alpha   90.00
_cell.angle_beta   90.00
_cell.angle_gamma   90.00
#
_symmetry.space_group_name_H-M   'P 1'
#
loop_
_entity.id
_entity.type
_entity.pdbx_description
1 polymer ?
#
loop_
_entity_poly.entity_id
_entity_poly.type
_entity_poly.pdbx_seq_one_letter_code
_entity_poly.pdbx_strand_id
1 'polypeptide(L)'
;MRKHTSFRAIRQFCFQCKNRSYISVKACPEFQCPMYPYRLGKRPDTADLKIWQDNFGMKMVENRAGEKGQKKKLENLKNQGSKL
;
A
#
# COMPACT_ATOMS: atom_id res chain seq x y z
N MET A 1 -10.91 -25.31 12.76
CA MET A 1 -10.13 -24.07 12.96
C MET A 1 -10.48 -23.07 11.86
N ARG A 2 -10.87 -21.82 12.18
CA ARG A 2 -11.13 -20.80 11.14
C ARG A 2 -9.79 -20.28 10.61
N LYS A 3 -9.56 -20.38 9.30
CA LYS A 3 -8.35 -19.86 8.64
C LYS A 3 -8.33 -18.33 8.75
N HIS A 4 -7.43 -17.82 9.59
CA HIS A 4 -7.14 -16.39 9.67
C HIS A 4 -6.19 -16.03 8.53
N THR A 5 -6.67 -15.20 7.59
CA THR A 5 -5.81 -14.57 6.60
C THR A 5 -5.15 -13.35 7.22
N SER A 6 -3.98 -12.94 6.71
CA SER A 6 -3.28 -11.74 7.22
C SER A 6 -4.18 -10.50 7.19
N PHE A 7 -5.05 -10.36 6.18
CA PHE A 7 -6.02 -9.26 6.12
C PHE A 7 -7.08 -9.32 7.22
N ARG A 8 -7.56 -10.51 7.59
CA ARG A 8 -8.48 -10.67 8.73
C ARG A 8 -7.80 -10.32 10.05
N ALA A 9 -6.52 -10.67 10.20
CA ALA A 9 -5.74 -10.27 11.37
C ALA A 9 -5.56 -8.74 11.46
N ILE A 10 -5.22 -8.09 10.33
CA ILE A 10 -5.11 -6.62 10.26
C ILE A 10 -6.44 -5.96 10.62
N ARG A 11 -7.57 -6.44 10.07
CA ARG A 11 -8.89 -5.90 10.41
C ARG A 11 -9.22 -6.07 11.89
N GLN A 12 -8.87 -7.20 12.49
CA GLN A 12 -9.07 -7.44 13.92
C GLN A 12 -8.20 -6.49 14.76
N PHE A 13 -6.97 -6.22 14.33
CA PHE A 13 -6.11 -5.23 14.95
C PHE A 13 -6.73 -3.82 14.86
N CYS A 14 -7.16 -3.39 13.67
CA CYS A 14 -7.82 -2.10 13.49
C CYS A 14 -9.10 -1.98 14.34
N PHE A 15 -9.86 -3.08 14.48
CA PHE A 15 -11.02 -3.14 15.36
C PHE A 15 -10.65 -2.86 16.83
N GLN A 16 -9.56 -3.45 17.34
CA GLN A 16 -9.06 -3.13 18.68
C GLN A 16 -8.59 -1.68 18.79
N CYS A 17 -7.82 -1.19 17.80
CA CYS A 17 -7.29 0.17 17.75
C CYS A 17 -8.39 1.24 17.77
N LYS A 18 -9.53 1.03 17.08
CA LYS A 18 -10.66 1.98 17.04
C LYS A 18 -11.77 1.61 18.03
N ASN A 19 -11.40 1.21 19.24
CA ASN A 19 -12.33 0.95 20.36
C ASN A 19 -13.47 -0.01 20.01
N ARG A 20 -13.16 -1.05 19.23
CA ARG A 20 -14.12 -2.11 18.85
C ARG A 20 -15.32 -1.58 18.07
N SER A 21 -15.13 -0.53 17.28
CA SER A 21 -16.16 0.01 16.40
C SER A 21 -15.80 -0.17 14.93
N TYR A 22 -16.60 -0.97 14.21
CA TYR A 22 -16.42 -1.14 12.76
C TYR A 22 -16.68 0.15 11.97
N ILE A 23 -17.57 1.02 12.48
CA ILE A 23 -17.85 2.33 11.88
C ILE A 23 -16.59 3.19 11.98
N SER A 24 -15.95 3.21 13.14
CA SER A 24 -14.72 3.96 13.37
C SER A 24 -13.52 3.42 12.59
N VAL A 25 -13.45 2.12 12.31
CA VAL A 25 -12.42 1.57 11.39
C VAL A 25 -12.63 2.07 9.96
N LYS A 26 -13.88 2.11 9.47
CA LYS A 26 -14.19 2.63 8.14
C LYS A 26 -13.86 4.12 8.03
N ALA A 27 -14.28 4.89 9.04
CA ALA A 27 -14.08 6.34 9.16
C ALA A 27 -12.76 6.72 9.85
N CYS A 28 -11.75 5.86 9.85
CA CYS A 28 -10.47 6.16 10.49
C CYS A 28 -9.78 7.33 9.75
N PRO A 29 -9.41 8.43 10.43
CA PRO A 29 -8.78 9.59 9.79
C PRO A 29 -7.26 9.44 9.61
N GLU A 30 -6.66 8.36 10.12
CA GLU A 30 -5.21 8.15 10.14
C GLU A 30 -4.71 7.60 8.80
N PHE A 31 -4.78 8.42 7.74
CA PHE A 31 -4.35 8.02 6.39
C PHE A 31 -2.86 7.67 6.29
N GLN A 32 -2.02 8.21 7.17
CA GLN A 32 -0.59 7.88 7.24
C GLN A 32 -0.29 6.52 7.92
N CYS A 33 -1.30 5.85 8.47
CA CYS A 33 -1.12 4.54 9.09
C CYS A 33 -0.70 3.50 8.02
N PRO A 34 0.39 2.74 8.23
CA PRO A 34 0.83 1.70 7.27
C PRO A 34 -0.22 0.61 7.01
N MET A 35 -1.15 0.40 7.95
CA MET A 35 -2.25 -0.56 7.83
C MET A 35 -3.50 0.03 7.17
N TYR A 36 -3.55 1.34 6.91
CA TYR A 36 -4.70 2.04 6.34
C TYR A 36 -5.27 1.37 5.07
N PRO A 37 -4.46 0.97 4.06
CA PRO A 37 -5.00 0.34 2.85
C PRO A 37 -5.57 -1.07 3.11
N TYR A 38 -5.20 -1.71 4.22
CA TYR A 38 -5.62 -3.07 4.58
C TYR A 38 -6.71 -3.11 5.65
N ARG A 39 -7.06 -1.97 6.27
CA ARG A 39 -7.93 -1.88 7.46
C ARG A 39 -9.31 -2.52 7.30
N LEU A 40 -9.79 -2.62 6.06
CA LEU A 40 -11.09 -3.22 5.73
C LEU A 40 -11.05 -4.75 5.65
N GLY A 41 -9.89 -5.37 5.86
CA GLY A 41 -9.71 -6.83 5.82
C GLY A 41 -9.84 -7.42 4.42
N LYS A 42 -9.62 -6.60 3.40
CA LYS A 42 -9.58 -6.97 2.00
C LYS A 42 -8.23 -6.58 1.42
N ARG A 43 -7.83 -7.26 0.35
CA ARG A 43 -6.67 -6.85 -0.44
C ARG A 43 -7.06 -5.57 -1.21
N PRO A 44 -6.32 -4.46 -1.07
CA PRO A 44 -6.54 -3.27 -1.89
C PRO A 44 -6.13 -3.55 -3.34
N ASP A 45 -6.76 -2.85 -4.28
CA ASP A 45 -6.32 -2.89 -5.68
C ASP A 45 -5.00 -2.15 -5.85
N THR A 46 -4.30 -2.43 -6.95
CA THR A 46 -3.01 -1.80 -7.25
C THR A 46 -3.14 -0.28 -7.41
N ALA A 47 -4.27 0.20 -7.95
CA ALA A 47 -4.56 1.63 -8.07
C ALA A 47 -4.71 2.29 -6.69
N ASP A 48 -5.55 1.72 -5.81
CA ASP A 48 -5.76 2.23 -4.45
C ASP A 48 -4.47 2.28 -3.65
N LEU A 49 -3.65 1.22 -3.78
CA LEU A 49 -2.37 1.13 -3.09
C LEU A 49 -1.40 2.20 -3.60
N LYS A 50 -1.35 2.42 -4.93
CA LYS A 50 -0.50 3.46 -5.53
C LYS A 50 -0.93 4.86 -5.09
N ILE A 51 -2.23 5.14 -5.11
CA ILE A 51 -2.78 6.41 -4.63
C ILE A 51 -2.39 6.65 -3.17
N TRP A 52 -2.53 5.62 -2.32
CA TRP A 52 -2.13 5.74 -0.92
C TRP A 52 -0.62 5.96 -0.77
N GLN A 53 0.21 5.24 -1.52
CA GLN A 53 1.67 5.41 -1.51
C GLN A 53 2.08 6.82 -1.93
N ASP A 54 1.48 7.35 -3.00
CA ASP A 54 1.81 8.67 -3.55
C ASP A 54 1.39 9.81 -2.60
N ASN A 55 0.28 9.66 -1.87
CA ASN A 55 -0.29 10.73 -1.05
C ASN A 55 0.06 10.65 0.45
N PHE A 56 0.24 9.44 0.99
CA PHE A 56 0.34 9.22 2.45
C PHE A 56 1.40 8.21 2.86
N GLY A 57 1.97 7.47 1.90
CA GLY A 57 2.98 6.47 2.17
C GLY A 57 4.21 7.10 2.83
N MET A 58 4.52 6.69 4.06
CA MET A 58 5.86 6.92 4.62
C MET A 58 6.88 6.34 3.63
N LYS A 59 7.76 7.19 3.08
CA LYS A 59 8.90 6.82 2.22
C LYS A 59 9.94 5.99 2.99
N MET A 60 9.55 4.84 3.51
CA MET A 60 10.41 3.96 4.27
C MET A 60 10.27 2.56 3.69
N VAL A 61 11.09 2.27 2.67
CA VAL A 61 11.81 1.03 2.33
C VAL A 61 12.16 1.07 0.84
N GLU A 62 13.25 1.75 0.47
CA GLU A 62 13.86 1.61 -0.88
C GLU A 62 14.59 0.26 -1.06
N ASN A 63 14.48 -0.69 -0.13
CA ASN A 63 15.34 -1.87 -0.10
C ASN A 63 14.63 -3.20 0.19
N ARG A 64 13.49 -3.49 -0.46
CA ARG A 64 12.97 -4.87 -0.54
C ARG A 64 12.52 -5.21 -1.96
N ALA A 65 13.48 -5.70 -2.74
CA ALA A 65 13.33 -6.73 -3.77
C ALA A 65 12.04 -6.67 -4.62
N GLY A 66 12.11 -6.02 -5.80
CA GLY A 66 11.05 -6.18 -6.79
C GLY A 66 11.09 -5.32 -8.06
N GLU A 67 11.89 -4.26 -8.13
CA GLU A 67 11.85 -3.31 -9.27
C GLU A 67 12.74 -3.69 -10.46
N LYS A 68 12.67 -4.95 -10.93
CA LYS A 68 13.31 -5.31 -12.21
C LYS A 68 12.49 -4.87 -13.45
N GLY A 69 11.41 -4.12 -13.28
CA GLY A 69 10.46 -3.78 -14.35
C GLY A 69 10.56 -2.37 -14.95
N GLN A 70 11.03 -1.36 -14.22
CA GLN A 70 10.85 0.04 -14.65
C GLN A 70 12.12 0.74 -15.14
N LYS A 71 13.32 0.27 -14.77
CA LYS A 71 14.59 0.89 -15.20
C LYS A 71 14.83 0.77 -16.72
N LYS A 72 14.33 -0.29 -17.36
CA LYS A 72 14.53 -0.54 -18.81
C LYS A 72 13.78 0.44 -19.73
N LYS A 73 12.73 1.12 -19.26
CA LYS A 73 12.00 2.09 -20.10
C LYS A 73 12.70 3.45 -20.15
N LEU A 74 13.34 3.87 -19.06
CA LEU A 74 14.01 5.17 -18.99
C LEU A 74 15.39 5.17 -19.69
N GLU A 75 16.12 4.05 -19.66
CA GLU A 75 17.39 3.91 -20.40
C GLU A 75 17.20 3.89 -21.92
N ASN A 76 16.11 3.30 -22.43
CA ASN A 76 15.86 3.24 -23.87
C ASN A 76 15.48 4.58 -24.51
N LEU A 77 14.93 5.53 -23.74
CA LEU A 77 14.58 6.88 -24.24
C LEU A 77 15.78 7.82 -24.26
N LYS A 78 16.77 7.65 -23.36
CA LYS A 78 17.98 8.48 -23.33
C LYS A 78 18.97 8.14 -24.45
N ASN A 79 18.92 6.93 -24.99
CA ASN A 79 19.80 6.50 -26.10
C ASN A 79 19.30 6.89 -27.50
N GLN A 80 18.17 7.59 -27.62
CA GLN A 80 17.62 8.04 -28.92
C GLN A 80 17.85 9.54 -29.20
N GLY A 81 18.58 10.25 -28.33
CA GLY A 81 18.81 11.69 -28.42
C GLY A 81 20.21 12.14 -28.83
N SER A 82 21.06 11.27 -29.39
CA SER A 82 22.44 11.64 -29.81
C SER A 82 22.78 11.24 -31.25
N LYS A 83 21.79 11.33 -32.16
CA LYS A 83 22.02 11.39 -33.60
C LYS A 83 21.09 12.44 -34.19
N LEU A 84 21.55 13.69 -34.18
CA LEU A 84 21.50 14.67 -35.27
C LEU A 84 22.21 15.94 -34.81
#